data_AF-R7USD1-F1
#
_entry.id   AF-R7USD1-F1
#
_cell.length_a   1.000
_cell.length_b   1.000
_cell.length_c   1.000
_cell.angle_alpha   90.00
_cell.angle_beta   90.00
_cell.angle_gamma   90.00
#
_symmetry.space_group_name_H-M   'P 1'
#
loop_
_entity.id
_entity.type
_entity.pdbx_description
1 polymer ?
#
loop_
_entity_poly.entity_id
_entity_poly.type
_entity_poly.pdbx_seq_one_letter_code
_entity_poly.pdbx_strand_id
1 'polypeptide(L)' 'MDQHATTGGEEIADSTDCGHFFEGTEKLLEIWFARNNGGGNPGDLRSISRCEWVTLLKLVHCEIISSKQDADMIAYLLR' A
#
# COMPACT_ATOMS: atom_id res chain seq x y z
N MET A 1 -57.82 34.61 -9.95
CA MET A 1 -57.00 35.71 -9.40
C MET A 1 -56.71 35.35 -7.96
N ASP A 2 -55.54 34.94 -7.49
CA ASP A 2 -54.16 34.91 -8.02
C ASP A 2 -53.39 33.82 -7.22
N GLN A 3 -52.79 32.84 -7.90
CA GLN A 3 -51.34 32.64 -8.11
C GLN A 3 -50.49 32.20 -6.89
N HIS A 4 -50.04 30.93 -6.99
CA HIS A 4 -48.73 30.32 -6.62
C HIS A 4 -47.90 30.84 -5.44
N ALA A 5 -47.54 29.92 -4.53
CA ALA A 5 -46.16 29.72 -4.10
C ALA A 5 -45.95 28.27 -3.64
N THR A 6 -45.35 27.46 -4.53
CA THR A 6 -44.71 26.19 -4.17
C THR A 6 -43.43 26.52 -3.40
N THR A 7 -43.26 25.97 -2.21
CA THR A 7 -41.95 25.83 -1.56
C THR A 7 -41.99 24.41 -1.01
N GLY A 8 -41.60 23.43 -1.80
CA GLY A 8 -40.19 23.16 -2.08
C GLY A 8 -39.73 22.29 -0.93
N GLY A 9 -39.88 20.97 -1.10
CA GLY A 9 -39.45 20.00 -0.11
C GLY A 9 -37.97 20.18 0.14
N GLU A 10 -37.60 20.43 1.39
CA GLU A 10 -36.23 20.25 1.82
C GLU A 10 -36.04 18.74 1.94
N GLU A 11 -35.79 18.09 0.79
CA GLU A 11 -35.11 16.81 0.79
C GLU A 11 -33.77 17.08 1.47
N ILE A 12 -33.69 16.72 2.75
CA ILE A 12 -32.41 16.48 3.40
C ILE A 12 -31.81 15.35 2.59
N ALA A 13 -30.98 15.72 1.61
CA ALA A 13 -30.06 14.82 0.98
C ALA A 13 -29.18 14.30 2.11
N ASP A 14 -29.61 13.17 2.68
CA ASP A 14 -28.78 12.31 3.47
C ASP A 14 -27.63 11.92 2.54
N SER A 15 -26.58 12.73 2.57
CA SER A 15 -25.32 12.49 1.89
C SER A 15 -24.55 11.43 2.68
N THR A 16 -25.23 10.33 3.00
CA THR A 16 -24.65 9.04 3.41
C THR A 16 -23.91 8.37 2.25
N ASP A 17 -23.55 9.12 1.21
CA ASP A 17 -22.30 8.85 0.50
C ASP A 17 -21.14 9.26 1.41
N CYS A 18 -20.95 8.49 2.49
CA CYS A 18 -19.67 8.38 3.16
C CYS A 18 -18.71 7.72 2.15
N GLY A 19 -18.31 8.49 1.14
CA GLY A 19 -17.46 8.06 0.05
C GLY A 19 -16.21 7.40 0.64
N HIS A 20 -15.77 6.33 -0.01
CA HIS A 20 -14.60 5.56 0.41
C HIS A 20 -13.42 6.51 0.69
N PHE A 21 -13.05 6.65 1.97
CA PHE A 21 -11.91 7.45 2.38
C PHE A 21 -10.61 6.70 2.06
N PHE A 22 -9.67 7.39 1.41
CA PHE A 22 -8.36 6.84 1.07
C PHE A 22 -7.26 7.72 1.68
N GLU A 23 -6.41 7.12 2.52
CA GLU A 23 -5.20 7.76 3.03
C GLU A 23 -4.07 7.56 2.02
N GLY A 24 -3.83 8.56 1.17
CA GLY A 24 -2.79 8.50 0.14
C GLY A 24 -1.36 8.75 0.63
N THR A 25 -1.15 8.97 1.92
CA THR A 25 0.19 9.22 2.49
C THR A 25 0.95 7.92 2.68
N GLU A 26 2.08 7.80 2.00
CA GLU A 26 2.97 6.64 2.08
C GLU A 26 3.83 6.64 3.35
N LYS A 27 4.26 5.45 3.76
CA LYS A 27 5.17 5.23 4.88
C LYS A 27 6.42 4.52 4.33
N LEU A 28 7.58 5.20 4.40
CA LEU A 28 8.84 4.71 3.83
C LEU A 28 9.77 4.17 4.93
N LEU A 29 10.28 2.95 4.75
CA LEU A 29 11.29 2.31 5.61
C LEU A 29 12.47 1.86 4.76
N GLU A 30 13.68 2.28 5.15
CA GLU A 30 14.93 1.97 4.46
C GLU A 30 15.98 1.44 5.45
N ILE A 31 16.61 0.30 5.14
CA ILE A 31 17.57 -0.38 6.02
C ILE A 31 18.82 -0.74 5.22
N TRP A 32 20.00 -0.37 5.74
CA TRP A 32 21.30 -0.67 5.15
C TRP A 32 22.09 -1.63 6.04
N PHE A 33 22.61 -2.71 5.45
CA PHE A 33 23.45 -3.68 6.15
C PHE A 33 24.92 -3.48 5.80
N ALA A 34 25.80 -3.62 6.79
CA ALA A 34 27.24 -3.70 6.58
C ALA A 34 27.68 -5.17 6.42
N ARG A 35 28.77 -5.41 5.68
CA ARG A 35 29.36 -6.74 5.55
C ARG A 35 30.17 -7.09 6.80
N ASN A 36 30.05 -8.33 7.26
CA ASN A 36 30.94 -8.87 8.29
C ASN A 36 32.19 -9.45 7.63
N ASN A 37 33.36 -8.88 7.92
CA ASN A 37 34.63 -9.27 7.30
C ASN A 37 35.14 -10.66 7.75
N GLY A 38 34.48 -11.31 8.73
CA GLY A 38 34.93 -12.60 9.29
C GLY A 38 34.19 -13.84 8.81
N GLY A 39 33.12 -13.72 8.02
CA GLY A 39 32.26 -14.85 7.61
C GLY A 39 32.29 -15.10 6.10
N GLY A 40 32.54 -16.34 5.69
CA GLY A 40 32.73 -16.73 4.29
C GLY A 40 31.51 -16.59 3.35
N ASN A 41 30.38 -16.08 3.82
CA ASN A 41 29.22 -15.79 2.98
C ASN A 41 29.09 -14.27 2.76
N PRO A 42 29.16 -13.78 1.50
CA PRO A 42 29.10 -12.35 1.21
C PRO A 42 27.79 -11.65 1.63
N GLY A 43 26.72 -12.40 1.95
CA GLY A 43 25.44 -11.89 2.45
C GLY A 43 24.72 -11.01 1.44
N ASP A 44 23.74 -11.58 0.74
CA ASP A 44 22.97 -10.86 -0.29
C ASP A 44 21.47 -10.95 0.04
N LEU A 45 20.80 -9.81 0.23
CA LEU A 45 19.36 -9.80 0.55
C LEU A 45 18.51 -10.41 -0.57
N ARG A 46 19.02 -10.46 -1.80
CA ARG A 46 18.35 -11.09 -2.94
C ARG A 46 18.31 -12.61 -2.83
N SER A 47 19.11 -13.21 -1.95
CA SER A 47 19.04 -14.65 -1.68
C SER A 47 17.86 -15.03 -0.76
N ILE A 48 17.21 -14.06 -0.12
CA ILE A 48 16.00 -14.31 0.68
C ILE A 48 14.90 -14.79 -0.26
N SER A 49 14.26 -15.91 0.12
CA SER A 49 13.26 -16.54 -0.73
C SER A 49 11.99 -15.68 -0.83
N ARG A 50 11.26 -15.81 -1.94
CA ARG A 50 9.97 -15.11 -2.10
C ARG A 50 8.96 -15.46 -0.99
N CYS A 51 8.98 -16.69 -0.48
CA CYS A 51 8.03 -17.09 0.57
C CYS A 51 8.29 -16.39 1.91
N GLU A 52 9.55 -16.06 2.21
CA GLU A 52 9.92 -15.28 3.40
C GLU A 52 9.43 -13.84 3.26
N TRP A 53 9.62 -13.21 2.09
CA TRP A 53 9.06 -11.88 1.83
C TRP A 53 7.52 -11.85 1.91
N VAL A 54 6.85 -12.87 1.39
CA VAL A 54 5.38 -13.00 1.51
C VAL A 54 4.96 -13.15 2.97
N THR A 55 5.71 -13.90 3.77
CA THR A 55 5.43 -14.07 5.21
C THR A 55 5.62 -12.75 5.96
N LEU A 56 6.66 -11.98 5.63
CA LEU A 56 6.90 -10.66 6.20
C LEU A 56 5.79 -9.68 5.85
N LEU A 57 5.36 -9.60 4.58
CA LEU A 57 4.34 -8.64 4.14
C LEU A 57 2.96 -8.90 4.77
N LYS A 58 2.66 -10.14 5.16
CA LYS A 58 1.46 -10.46 5.95
C LYS A 58 1.43 -9.77 7.31
N LEU A 59 2.59 -9.47 7.92
CA LEU A 59 2.67 -8.74 9.19
C LEU A 59 2.22 -7.29 9.07
N VAL A 60 2.33 -6.71 7.87
CA VAL A 60 1.93 -5.32 7.56
C VAL A 60 0.68 -5.26 6.69
N HIS A 61 -0.06 -6.37 6.59
CA HIS A 61 -1.29 -6.49 5.81
C HIS A 61 -1.14 -6.13 4.32
N CYS A 62 0.05 -6.36 3.75
CA CYS A 62 0.29 -6.17 2.33
C CYS A 62 0.44 -7.49 1.58
N GLU A 63 0.15 -7.46 0.28
CA GLU A 63 0.35 -8.59 -0.63
C GLU A 63 1.14 -8.20 -1.87
N ILE A 64 1.95 -9.12 -2.39
CA ILE A 64 2.68 -8.92 -3.66
C ILE A 64 1.74 -9.16 -4.83
N ILE A 65 1.50 -8.13 -5.65
CA ILE A 65 0.72 -8.21 -6.88
C ILE A 65 1.60 -8.68 -8.06
N SER A 66 2.78 -8.08 -8.19
CA SER A 66 3.70 -8.36 -9.29
C SER A 66 5.15 -8.13 -8.85
N SER A 67 6.09 -8.62 -9.65
CA SER A 67 7.52 -8.49 -9.39
C SER A 67 8.29 -8.23 -10.67
N LYS A 68 9.33 -7.40 -10.59
CA LYS A 68 10.32 -7.22 -11.65
C LYS A 68 11.71 -7.37 -11.03
N GLN A 69 12.60 -8.05 -11.73
CA GLN A 69 13.95 -8.32 -11.24
C GLN A 69 14.97 -8.05 -12.34
N ASP A 70 16.13 -7.56 -11.94
CA ASP A 70 17.33 -7.49 -12.76
C ASP A 70 18.55 -8.03 -11.98
N ALA A 71 19.75 -7.74 -12.47
CA ALA A 71 21.00 -8.20 -11.90
C ALA A 71 21.36 -7.55 -10.57
N ASP A 72 20.72 -6.42 -10.22
CA ASP A 72 21.07 -5.57 -9.07
C ASP A 72 19.94 -5.51 -8.03
N MET A 73 18.68 -5.63 -8.45
CA MET A 73 17.50 -5.36 -7.64
C MET A 73 16.34 -6.33 -7.91
N ILE A 74 15.49 -6.50 -6.88
CA ILE A 74 14.16 -7.08 -6.99
C ILE A 74 13.15 -6.03 -6.53
N ALA A 75 12.18 -5.71 -7.39
CA ALA A 75 11.09 -4.79 -7.10
C ALA A 75 9.77 -5.55 -6.99
N TYR A 76 8.97 -5.22 -5.97
CA TYR A 76 7.64 -5.78 -5.71
C TYR A 76 6.58 -4.67 -5.72
N LEU A 77 5.49 -4.89 -6.44
CA LEU A 77 4.30 -4.06 -6.35
C LEU A 77 3.39 -4.61 -5.26
N LEU A 78 2.94 -3.74 -4.34
CA LEU A 78 2.16 -4.12 -3.16
C LEU A 78 0.71 -3.61 -3.26
N ARG A 79 -0.22 -4.35 -2.67
CA ARG A 79 -1.60 -3.93 -2.33
C ARG A 79 -1.87 -4.13 -0.86
#